data_AF-A0A523R353-F1
#
_entry.id   AF-A0A523R353-F1
#
_cell.length_a   1.000
_cell.length_b   1.000
_cell.length_c   1.000
_cell.angle_alpha   90.00
_cell.angle_beta   90.00
_cell.angle_gamma   90.00
#
_symmetry.space_group_name_H-M   'P 1'
#
loop_
_entity.id
_entity.type
_entity.pdbx_description
1 polymer ?
#
loop_
_entity_poly.entity_id
_entity_poly.type
_entity_poly.pdbx_seq_one_letter_code
_entity_poly.pdbx_strand_id
1 'polypeptide(L)'
;RGIAAILNEKIRIISDTHRPWCFLKIFLYLQEFGCNSVGSLYTFGLIGQYEIKPDGSWGAKSYPDSIDELPSDRQEMLAQYVRYELNKPEWQHFYHPKLKSAMMIKIAREWNLSGVILHYNRGCEGLSIGIAENRLALQKAGFPVMTFEGNMGDEREFDEARTLTRIDAFMETLGAKKGGHE
;
A
#
# COMPACT_ATOMS: atom_id res chain seq x y z
N ARG A 1 -24.93 5.56 10.59
CA ARG A 1 -23.84 4.55 10.75
C ARG A 1 -23.22 4.35 9.38
N GLY A 2 -21.91 4.54 9.24
CA GLY A 2 -21.22 4.31 7.96
C GLY A 2 -20.99 2.82 7.71
N ILE A 3 -20.76 2.44 6.45
CA ILE A 3 -20.29 1.10 6.07
C ILE A 3 -18.78 1.09 6.26
N ALA A 4 -18.24 0.11 7.00
CA ALA A 4 -16.82 -0.04 7.26
C ALA A 4 -16.39 -1.49 6.98
N ALA A 5 -15.10 -1.68 6.67
CA ALA A 5 -14.53 -3.01 6.42
C ALA A 5 -14.44 -3.86 7.70
N ILE A 6 -14.28 -3.21 8.87
CA ILE A 6 -14.24 -3.86 10.19
C ILE A 6 -15.10 -3.08 11.20
N LEU A 7 -15.68 -3.79 12.17
CA LEU A 7 -16.64 -3.21 13.12
C LEU A 7 -16.01 -2.22 14.13
N ASN A 8 -14.76 -2.48 14.52
CA ASN A 8 -14.04 -1.81 15.60
C ASN A 8 -12.78 -1.09 15.10
N GLU A 9 -12.85 -0.44 13.92
CA GLU A 9 -11.70 0.25 13.33
C GLU A 9 -11.15 1.34 14.27
N LYS A 10 -9.93 1.12 14.76
CA LYS A 10 -9.19 2.05 15.63
C LYS A 10 -7.86 2.47 15.01
N ILE A 11 -7.30 1.61 14.16
CA ILE A 11 -5.96 1.76 13.60
C ILE A 11 -6.06 1.60 12.09
N ARG A 12 -5.45 2.53 11.35
CA ARG A 12 -5.35 2.46 9.89
C ARG A 12 -3.91 2.27 9.49
N ILE A 13 -3.66 1.31 8.61
CA ILE A 13 -2.34 1.10 8.02
C ILE A 13 -2.46 0.94 6.51
N ILE A 14 -1.33 1.09 5.82
CA ILE A 14 -1.17 0.56 4.47
C ILE A 14 -0.08 -0.50 4.47
N SER A 15 -0.16 -1.38 3.47
CA SER A 15 0.95 -2.25 3.09
C SER A 15 1.67 -1.65 1.88
N ASP A 16 2.90 -2.05 1.64
CA ASP A 16 3.60 -1.73 0.39
C ASP A 16 3.02 -2.56 -0.79
N THR A 17 3.74 -2.69 -1.90
CA THR A 17 3.20 -3.19 -3.15
C THR A 17 2.67 -4.64 -3.03
N HIS A 18 3.47 -5.69 -3.23
CA HIS A 18 2.90 -7.04 -3.34
C HIS A 18 2.59 -7.66 -1.98
N ARG A 19 1.38 -8.21 -1.84
CA ARG A 19 1.01 -9.01 -0.65
C ARG A 19 1.51 -10.46 -0.79
N PRO A 20 1.75 -11.18 0.32
CA PRO A 20 1.95 -12.62 0.29
C PRO A 20 0.61 -13.31 0.00
N TRP A 21 0.35 -13.67 -1.27
CA TRP A 21 -0.97 -14.13 -1.73
C TRP A 21 -1.42 -15.42 -1.04
N CYS A 22 -0.49 -16.31 -0.70
CA CYS A 22 -0.79 -17.52 0.06
C CYS A 22 -1.10 -17.27 1.56
N PHE A 23 -0.84 -16.06 2.07
CA PHE A 23 -0.94 -15.75 3.50
C PHE A 23 -1.74 -14.47 3.78
N LEU A 24 -2.78 -14.20 2.98
CA LEU A 24 -3.66 -13.04 3.20
C LEU A 24 -4.33 -13.02 4.58
N LYS A 25 -4.38 -14.16 5.28
CA LYS A 25 -4.85 -14.26 6.67
C LYS A 25 -4.12 -13.35 7.66
N ILE A 26 -2.89 -12.92 7.38
CA ILE A 26 -2.21 -11.92 8.22
C ILE A 26 -2.98 -10.60 8.29
N PHE A 27 -3.73 -10.25 7.24
CA PHE A 27 -4.57 -9.05 7.23
C PHE A 27 -5.88 -9.24 8.00
N LEU A 28 -6.35 -10.48 8.15
CA LEU A 28 -7.46 -10.81 9.06
C LEU A 28 -6.99 -10.75 10.51
N TYR A 29 -5.77 -11.22 10.79
CA TYR A 29 -5.16 -11.16 12.12
C TYR A 29 -5.03 -9.74 12.65
N LEU A 30 -4.72 -8.76 11.79
CA LEU A 30 -4.73 -7.34 12.14
C LEU A 30 -6.09 -6.87 12.69
N GLN A 31 -7.20 -7.46 12.23
CA GLN A 31 -8.54 -7.08 12.65
C GLN A 31 -8.81 -7.44 14.11
N GLU A 32 -8.11 -8.44 14.67
CA GLU A 32 -8.18 -8.75 16.11
C GLU A 32 -7.78 -7.54 16.97
N PHE A 33 -6.97 -6.62 16.44
CA PHE A 33 -6.53 -5.40 17.10
C PHE A 33 -7.38 -4.17 16.75
N GLY A 34 -8.43 -4.34 15.93
CA GLY A 34 -9.16 -3.22 15.31
C GLY A 34 -8.31 -2.47 14.28
N CYS A 35 -7.31 -3.14 13.69
CA CYS A 35 -6.45 -2.58 12.65
C CYS A 35 -6.97 -2.92 11.25
N ASN A 36 -7.26 -1.88 10.46
CA ASN A 36 -7.66 -2.00 9.07
C ASN A 36 -6.49 -1.67 8.13
N SER A 37 -6.19 -2.58 7.21
CA SER A 37 -5.32 -2.28 6.06
C SER A 37 -6.14 -1.58 4.99
N VAL A 38 -6.20 -0.26 5.06
CA VAL A 38 -7.03 0.58 4.16
C VAL A 38 -6.52 0.59 2.72
N GLY A 39 -5.33 0.04 2.47
CA GLY A 39 -4.73 0.10 1.16
C GLY A 39 -3.39 -0.59 0.99
N SER A 40 -2.97 -0.67 -0.27
CA SER A 40 -1.66 -1.14 -0.70
C SER A 40 -1.20 -0.36 -1.92
N LEU A 41 0.10 -0.07 -2.02
CA LEU A 41 0.66 0.53 -3.24
C LEU A 41 0.41 -0.34 -4.48
N TYR A 42 0.22 -1.65 -4.34
CA TYR A 42 -0.17 -2.50 -5.47
C TYR A 42 -1.53 -2.10 -6.04
N THR A 43 -2.47 -1.74 -5.17
CA THR A 43 -3.81 -1.32 -5.59
C THR A 43 -3.81 0.08 -6.19
N PHE A 44 -3.03 1.03 -5.65
CA PHE A 44 -3.11 2.43 -6.09
C PHE A 44 -2.06 2.82 -7.13
N GLY A 45 -0.89 2.20 -7.07
CA GLY A 45 0.28 2.53 -7.89
C GLY A 45 0.49 1.59 -9.07
N LEU A 46 0.34 0.27 -8.86
CA LEU A 46 0.65 -0.74 -9.88
C LEU A 46 -0.56 -1.13 -10.74
N ILE A 47 -1.62 -1.65 -10.12
CA ILE A 47 -2.81 -2.13 -10.82
C ILE A 47 -3.81 -1.00 -11.02
N GLY A 48 -4.01 -0.18 -9.99
CA GLY A 48 -4.73 1.07 -10.12
C GLY A 48 -3.82 2.18 -10.63
N GLN A 49 -4.45 3.25 -11.10
CA GLN A 49 -3.75 4.48 -11.40
C GLN A 49 -4.28 5.56 -10.49
N TYR A 50 -3.45 6.01 -9.56
CA TYR A 50 -3.68 7.19 -8.77
C TYR A 50 -2.76 8.31 -9.24
N GLU A 51 -3.12 9.54 -8.94
CA GLU A 51 -2.31 10.71 -9.23
C GLU A 51 -2.43 11.74 -8.12
N ILE A 52 -1.48 12.67 -8.10
CA ILE A 52 -1.62 13.89 -7.32
C ILE A 52 -2.55 14.81 -8.12
N LYS A 53 -3.70 15.11 -7.53
CA LYS A 53 -4.70 16.00 -8.10
C LYS A 53 -4.22 17.46 -8.07
N PRO A 54 -4.84 18.36 -8.86
CA PRO A 54 -4.48 19.79 -8.86
C PRO A 54 -4.58 20.46 -7.49
N ASP A 55 -5.51 20.01 -6.63
CA ASP A 55 -5.67 20.47 -5.24
C ASP A 55 -4.61 19.87 -4.28
N GLY A 56 -3.72 19.05 -4.83
CA GLY A 56 -2.70 18.32 -4.12
C GLY A 56 -3.18 17.02 -3.51
N SER A 57 -4.45 16.62 -3.56
CA SER A 57 -4.91 15.36 -2.96
C SER A 57 -4.38 14.13 -3.71
N TRP A 58 -4.22 13.01 -3.02
CA TRP A 58 -3.93 11.71 -3.63
C TRP A 58 -5.22 10.97 -3.94
N GLY A 59 -5.51 10.73 -5.22
CA GLY A 59 -6.75 10.11 -5.64
C GLY A 59 -6.66 9.34 -6.95
N ALA A 60 -7.69 8.57 -7.28
CA ALA A 60 -7.77 7.83 -8.54
C ALA A 60 -7.60 8.78 -9.72
N LYS A 61 -6.83 8.36 -10.72
CA LYS A 61 -6.52 9.15 -11.90
C LYS A 61 -7.77 9.56 -12.65
N SER A 62 -7.83 10.81 -13.09
CA SER A 62 -8.97 11.30 -13.85
C SER A 62 -9.04 10.57 -15.19
N TYR A 63 -10.23 10.10 -15.53
CA TYR A 63 -10.55 9.48 -16.80
C TYR A 63 -11.79 10.20 -17.37
N PRO A 64 -11.94 10.30 -18.71
CA PRO A 64 -13.14 10.86 -19.30
C PRO A 64 -14.42 10.20 -18.78
N ASP A 65 -15.48 10.98 -18.59
CA ASP A 65 -16.71 10.51 -17.95
C ASP A 65 -17.53 9.59 -18.86
N SER A 66 -17.30 9.66 -20.17
CA SER A 66 -17.96 8.86 -21.20
C SER A 66 -16.97 8.29 -22.22
N ILE A 67 -17.33 7.15 -22.82
CA ILE A 67 -16.64 6.60 -24.00
C ILE A 67 -16.72 7.56 -25.20
N ASP A 68 -17.75 8.40 -25.25
CA ASP A 68 -17.97 9.38 -26.33
C ASP A 68 -16.96 10.54 -26.28
N GLU A 69 -16.32 10.75 -25.12
CA GLU A 69 -15.25 11.74 -24.95
C GLU A 69 -13.87 11.19 -25.37
N LEU A 70 -13.78 9.89 -25.65
CA LEU A 70 -12.54 9.27 -26.10
C LEU A 70 -12.33 9.50 -27.61
N PRO A 71 -11.07 9.65 -28.05
CA PRO A 71 -10.76 9.75 -29.46
C PRO A 71 -11.27 8.56 -30.27
N SER A 72 -11.89 8.82 -31.43
CA SER A 72 -12.26 7.76 -32.38
C SER A 72 -11.11 7.34 -33.28
N ASP A 73 -10.07 8.18 -33.42
CA ASP A 73 -8.87 7.85 -34.16
C ASP A 73 -7.95 6.88 -33.40
N ARG A 74 -7.45 5.88 -34.11
CA ARG A 74 -6.59 4.84 -33.54
C ARG A 74 -5.28 5.40 -32.97
N GLN A 75 -4.65 6.36 -33.63
CA GLN A 75 -3.37 6.90 -33.16
C GLN A 75 -3.56 7.73 -31.89
N GLU A 76 -4.62 8.54 -31.84
CA GLU A 76 -4.95 9.29 -30.64
C GLU A 76 -5.31 8.37 -29.47
N MET A 77 -6.09 7.31 -29.71
CA MET A 77 -6.41 6.31 -28.68
C MET A 77 -5.14 5.61 -28.15
N LEU A 78 -4.24 5.19 -29.05
CA LEU A 78 -2.97 4.58 -28.65
C LEU A 78 -2.09 5.56 -27.87
N ALA A 79 -2.04 6.83 -28.28
CA ALA A 79 -1.30 7.86 -27.57
C ALA A 79 -1.86 8.09 -26.15
N GLN A 80 -3.18 8.10 -25.99
CA GLN A 80 -3.82 8.19 -24.66
C GLN A 80 -3.49 6.97 -23.80
N TYR A 81 -3.57 5.76 -24.36
CA TYR A 81 -3.21 4.54 -23.64
C TYR A 81 -1.74 4.56 -23.17
N VAL A 82 -0.81 4.97 -24.04
CA VAL A 82 0.61 5.09 -23.68
C VAL A 82 0.81 6.15 -22.59
N ARG A 83 0.17 7.33 -22.69
CA ARG A 83 0.23 8.35 -21.63
C ARG A 83 -0.35 7.82 -20.32
N TYR A 84 -1.41 7.04 -20.39
CA TYR A 84 -2.02 6.42 -19.22
C TYR A 84 -1.02 5.48 -18.55
N GLU A 85 -0.45 4.53 -19.30
CA GLU A 85 0.51 3.53 -18.81
C GLU A 85 1.84 4.12 -18.29
N LEU A 86 2.40 5.11 -18.99
CA LEU A 86 3.68 5.74 -18.58
C LEU A 86 3.56 6.57 -17.29
N ASN A 87 2.35 7.01 -16.96
CA ASN A 87 2.08 7.79 -15.75
C ASN A 87 1.66 6.91 -14.55
N LYS A 88 1.81 5.58 -14.62
CA LYS A 88 1.58 4.73 -13.45
C LYS A 88 2.52 5.14 -12.31
N PRO A 89 2.01 5.38 -11.10
CA PRO A 89 2.85 5.79 -9.97
C PRO A 89 3.94 4.78 -9.62
N GLU A 90 3.67 3.48 -9.78
CA GLU A 90 4.64 2.42 -9.45
C GLU A 90 5.95 2.57 -10.22
N TRP A 91 5.92 3.05 -11.46
CA TRP A 91 7.14 3.20 -12.27
C TRP A 91 8.14 4.16 -11.63
N GLN A 92 7.65 5.15 -10.88
CA GLN A 92 8.50 6.12 -10.18
C GLN A 92 9.37 5.44 -9.10
N HIS A 93 8.93 4.32 -8.54
CA HIS A 93 9.63 3.61 -7.48
C HIS A 93 10.99 3.04 -7.96
N PHE A 94 11.09 2.67 -9.23
CA PHE A 94 12.30 2.09 -9.80
C PHE A 94 13.39 3.12 -10.13
N TYR A 95 13.03 4.40 -10.26
CA TYR A 95 14.01 5.45 -10.56
C TYR A 95 14.74 5.94 -9.32
N HIS A 96 14.02 6.17 -8.21
CA HIS A 96 14.62 6.66 -6.97
C HIS A 96 13.73 6.38 -5.74
N PRO A 97 14.27 5.84 -4.63
CA PRO A 97 13.47 5.48 -3.44
C PRO A 97 12.72 6.67 -2.81
N LYS A 98 13.31 7.88 -2.83
CA LYS A 98 12.65 9.13 -2.39
C LYS A 98 11.27 9.36 -3.03
N LEU A 99 11.03 8.93 -4.28
CA LEU A 99 9.73 9.10 -4.94
C LEU A 99 8.67 8.22 -4.27
N LYS A 100 8.99 6.93 -4.03
CA LYS A 100 8.15 6.02 -3.23
C LYS A 100 7.95 6.56 -1.82
N SER A 101 9.01 7.02 -1.16
CA SER A 101 8.93 7.59 0.20
C SER A 101 7.98 8.80 0.26
N ALA A 102 8.11 9.76 -0.67
CA ALA A 102 7.27 10.96 -0.72
C ALA A 102 5.79 10.59 -0.92
N MET A 103 5.52 9.65 -1.83
CA MET A 103 4.18 9.13 -2.08
C MET A 103 3.60 8.46 -0.83
N MET A 104 4.34 7.57 -0.18
CA MET A 104 3.88 6.88 1.03
C MET A 104 3.62 7.84 2.18
N ILE A 105 4.48 8.85 2.38
CA ILE A 105 4.29 9.88 3.42
C ILE A 105 3.04 10.71 3.13
N LYS A 106 2.79 11.04 1.87
CA LYS A 106 1.59 11.77 1.45
C LYS A 106 0.33 10.98 1.77
N ILE A 107 0.26 9.73 1.32
CA ILE A 107 -0.84 8.80 1.62
C ILE A 107 -1.02 8.67 3.14
N ALA A 108 0.09 8.51 3.88
CA ALA A 108 0.03 8.33 5.32
C ALA A 108 -0.59 9.52 6.06
N ARG A 109 -0.26 10.74 5.63
CA ARG A 109 -0.83 11.97 6.20
C ARG A 109 -2.28 12.18 5.80
N GLU A 110 -2.59 12.05 4.51
CA GLU A 110 -3.94 12.33 4.00
C GLU A 110 -4.97 11.33 4.50
N TRP A 111 -4.58 10.06 4.67
CA TRP A 111 -5.50 8.99 5.07
C TRP A 111 -5.48 8.72 6.58
N ASN A 112 -4.77 9.56 7.35
CA ASN A 112 -4.61 9.46 8.80
C ASN A 112 -4.15 8.06 9.24
N LEU A 113 -3.05 7.58 8.63
CA LEU A 113 -2.49 6.29 8.97
C LEU A 113 -1.77 6.33 10.33
N SER A 114 -1.98 5.29 11.11
CA SER A 114 -1.29 5.06 12.38
C SER A 114 0.08 4.40 12.19
N GLY A 115 0.30 3.75 11.03
CA GLY A 115 1.57 3.10 10.71
C GLY A 115 1.59 2.47 9.32
N VAL A 116 2.73 1.89 8.97
CA VAL A 116 2.97 1.30 7.65
C VAL A 116 3.62 -0.08 7.79
N ILE A 117 3.18 -1.03 6.97
CA ILE A 117 3.82 -2.35 6.86
C ILE A 117 4.54 -2.45 5.52
N LEU A 118 5.82 -2.82 5.54
CA LEU A 118 6.66 -3.01 4.36
C LEU A 118 7.00 -4.50 4.17
N HIS A 119 6.77 -5.02 2.97
CA HIS A 119 7.09 -6.40 2.61
C HIS A 119 8.40 -6.45 1.82
N TYR A 120 9.45 -7.00 2.43
CA TYR A 120 10.65 -7.42 1.70
C TYR A 120 10.34 -8.67 0.88
N ASN A 121 9.77 -8.45 -0.31
CA ASN A 121 9.32 -9.50 -1.22
C ASN A 121 10.49 -10.07 -2.03
N ARG A 122 10.80 -11.35 -1.81
CA ARG A 122 11.82 -12.10 -2.55
C ARG A 122 11.41 -12.41 -3.99
N GLY A 123 10.11 -12.42 -4.29
CA GLY A 123 9.59 -12.66 -5.64
C GLY A 123 9.52 -11.42 -6.53
N CYS A 124 9.94 -10.25 -6.05
CA CYS A 124 9.98 -9.03 -6.85
C CYS A 124 11.08 -8.07 -6.35
N GLU A 125 12.30 -8.31 -6.79
CA GLU A 125 13.51 -7.59 -6.37
C GLU A 125 13.42 -6.10 -6.67
N GLY A 126 12.84 -5.75 -7.81
CA GLY A 126 12.67 -4.36 -8.23
C GLY A 126 11.75 -3.55 -7.31
N LEU A 127 10.88 -4.19 -6.53
CA LEU A 127 10.02 -3.49 -5.56
C LEU A 127 10.53 -3.58 -4.13
N SER A 128 11.42 -4.54 -3.88
CA SER A 128 12.20 -4.66 -2.65
C SER A 128 13.35 -3.67 -2.59
N ILE A 129 13.87 -3.23 -3.75
CA ILE A 129 14.87 -2.17 -3.81
C ILE A 129 14.30 -0.88 -3.20
N GLY A 130 15.10 -0.22 -2.35
CA GLY A 130 14.67 1.03 -1.72
C GLY A 130 13.81 0.87 -0.47
N ILE A 131 13.34 -0.34 -0.09
CA ILE A 131 12.48 -0.52 1.09
C ILE A 131 13.16 -0.05 2.37
N ALA A 132 14.48 -0.26 2.52
CA ALA A 132 15.24 0.21 3.67
C ALA A 132 15.22 1.75 3.78
N GLU A 133 15.42 2.44 2.66
CA GLU A 133 15.35 3.90 2.56
C GLU A 133 13.93 4.42 2.82
N ASN A 134 12.92 3.74 2.28
CA ASN A 134 11.51 4.07 2.52
C ASN A 134 11.14 3.95 4.00
N ARG A 135 11.60 2.88 4.66
CA ARG A 135 11.42 2.69 6.11
C ARG A 135 12.01 3.86 6.90
N LEU A 136 13.25 4.24 6.60
CA LEU A 136 13.92 5.35 7.29
C LEU A 136 13.19 6.69 7.05
N ALA A 137 12.74 6.93 5.82
CA ALA A 137 12.00 8.14 5.47
C ALA A 137 10.64 8.22 6.21
N LEU A 138 9.91 7.12 6.28
CA LEU A 138 8.63 7.03 6.99
C LEU A 138 8.80 7.23 8.50
N GLN A 139 9.82 6.58 9.10
CA GLN A 139 10.15 6.77 10.51
C GLN A 139 10.54 8.22 10.81
N LYS A 140 11.36 8.84 9.95
CA LYS A 140 11.72 10.27 10.05
C LYS A 140 10.49 11.18 9.91
N ALA A 141 9.49 10.76 9.15
CA ALA A 141 8.23 11.47 9.00
C ALA A 141 7.24 11.25 10.17
N GLY A 142 7.60 10.44 11.18
CA GLY A 142 6.82 10.20 12.38
C GLY A 142 5.91 8.98 12.34
N PHE A 143 6.01 8.14 11.31
CA PHE A 143 5.17 6.94 11.19
C PHE A 143 5.90 5.70 11.71
N PRO A 144 5.29 4.93 12.65
CA PRO A 144 5.74 3.58 12.98
C PRO A 144 5.73 2.68 11.75
N VAL A 145 6.79 1.88 11.58
CA VAL A 145 6.95 0.98 10.43
C VAL A 145 7.32 -0.43 10.88
N MET A 146 6.55 -1.42 10.42
CA MET A 146 6.91 -2.82 10.52
C MET A 146 7.46 -3.32 9.18
N THR A 147 8.43 -4.23 9.23
CA THR A 147 8.90 -4.97 8.06
C THR A 147 8.72 -6.46 8.29
N PHE A 148 8.35 -7.18 7.24
CA PHE A 148 8.41 -8.64 7.18
C PHE A 148 9.02 -9.08 5.85
N GLU A 149 9.55 -10.30 5.81
CA GLU A 149 10.16 -10.90 4.63
C GLU A 149 9.28 -12.05 4.15
N GLY A 150 9.21 -12.23 2.84
CA GLY A 150 8.32 -13.20 2.24
C GLY A 150 8.50 -13.32 0.73
N ASN A 151 7.70 -14.18 0.11
CA ASN A 151 7.47 -14.18 -1.33
C ASN A 151 5.98 -13.99 -1.60
N MET A 152 5.64 -13.25 -2.65
CA MET A 152 4.25 -13.04 -3.03
C MET A 152 3.56 -14.32 -3.52
N GLY A 153 4.28 -15.22 -4.21
CA GLY A 153 3.70 -16.39 -4.88
C GLY A 153 4.31 -17.74 -4.46
N ASP A 154 5.43 -17.75 -3.74
CA ASP A 154 6.04 -18.99 -3.22
C ASP A 154 5.79 -19.12 -1.72
N GLU A 155 4.92 -20.06 -1.35
CA GLU A 155 4.54 -20.23 0.05
C GLU A 155 5.66 -20.73 0.97
N ARG A 156 6.70 -21.35 0.39
CA ARG A 156 7.84 -21.90 1.14
C ARG A 156 8.76 -20.81 1.65
N GLU A 157 8.68 -19.62 1.07
CA GLU A 157 9.53 -18.48 1.39
C GLU A 157 8.84 -17.47 2.32
N PHE A 158 7.82 -17.89 3.07
CA PHE A 158 7.11 -17.04 4.03
C PHE A 158 7.04 -17.71 5.41
N ASP A 159 7.59 -17.02 6.42
CA ASP A 159 7.52 -17.45 7.82
C ASP A 159 6.31 -16.79 8.50
N GLU A 160 5.20 -17.52 8.52
CA GLU A 160 3.96 -17.02 9.08
C GLU A 160 4.07 -16.77 10.59
N ALA A 161 4.58 -17.74 11.35
CA ALA A 161 4.66 -17.64 12.81
C ALA A 161 5.47 -16.41 13.23
N ARG A 162 6.63 -16.20 12.60
CA ARG A 162 7.47 -15.01 12.83
C ARG A 162 6.77 -13.72 12.38
N THR A 163 6.02 -13.74 11.28
CA THR A 163 5.28 -12.57 10.81
C THR A 163 4.16 -12.19 11.79
N LEU A 164 3.43 -13.16 12.34
CA LEU A 164 2.41 -12.91 13.36
C LEU A 164 3.02 -12.32 14.65
N THR A 165 4.14 -12.86 15.13
CA THR A 165 4.86 -12.28 16.29
C THR A 165 5.33 -10.84 16.02
N ARG A 166 5.77 -10.54 14.80
CA ARG A 166 6.12 -9.16 14.41
C ARG A 166 4.89 -8.24 14.39
N ILE A 167 3.74 -8.75 13.92
CA ILE A 167 2.47 -8.01 13.96
C ILE A 167 2.09 -7.70 15.40
N ASP A 168 2.18 -8.66 16.33
CA ASP A 168 1.86 -8.44 17.75
C ASP A 168 2.68 -7.27 18.31
N ALA A 169 4.01 -7.32 18.16
CA ALA A 169 4.91 -6.26 18.64
C ALA A 169 4.65 -4.90 17.95
N PHE A 170 4.30 -4.91 16.67
CA PHE A 170 3.94 -3.69 15.95
C PHE A 170 2.63 -3.09 16.46
N MET A 171 1.61 -3.92 16.69
CA MET A 171 0.33 -3.48 17.26
C MET A 171 0.50 -2.94 18.68
N GLU A 172 1.35 -3.54 19.51
CA GLU A 172 1.71 -3.00 20.83
C GLU A 172 2.36 -1.62 20.72
N THR A 173 3.25 -1.41 19.74
CA THR A 173 3.86 -0.09 19.47
C THR A 173 2.81 0.96 19.09
N LEU A 174 1.72 0.54 18.44
CA LEU A 174 0.57 1.39 18.12
C LEU A 174 -0.41 1.55 19.29
N GLY A 175 -0.11 0.99 20.46
CA GLY A 175 -0.97 1.02 21.65
C GLY A 175 -2.21 0.13 21.53
N ALA A 176 -2.24 -0.79 20.57
CA ALA A 176 -3.33 -1.72 20.38
C ALA A 176 -3.18 -2.92 21.33
N LYS A 177 -4.32 -3.45 21.76
CA LYS A 177 -4.42 -4.75 22.41
C LYS A 177 -5.41 -5.59 21.60
N LYS A 178 -5.19 -6.90 21.53
CA LYS A 178 -6.18 -7.79 20.95
C LYS A 178 -7.51 -7.60 21.67
N GLY A 179 -8.58 -7.42 20.90
CA GLY A 179 -9.92 -7.50 21.42
C GLY A 179 -10.14 -8.92 21.93
N GLY A 180 -10.43 -9.06 23.22
CA GLY A 180 -11.03 -10.30 23.69
C GLY A 180 -12.34 -10.51 22.94
N HIS A 181 -12.62 -11.74 22.52
CA HIS A 181 -13.98 -12.13 22.20
C HIS A 181 -14.81 -12.01 23.49
N GLU A 182 -15.41 -10.84 23.71
CA GLU A 182 -16.59 -10.71 24.57
C GLU A 182 -17.86 -10.94 23.74
#